data_AF-H1VA02-F1
#
_entry.id   AF-H1VA02-F1
#
_cell.length_a   1.000
_cell.length_b   1.000
_cell.length_c   1.000
_cell.angle_alpha   90.00
_cell.angle_beta   90.00
_cell.angle_gamma   90.00
#
_symmetry.space_group_name_H-M   'P 1'
#
loop_
_entity.id
_entity.type
_entity.pdbx_description
1 polymer ?
#
loop_
_entity_poly.entity_id
_entity_poly.type
_entity_poly.pdbx_seq_one_letter_code
_entity_poly.pdbx_strand_id
1 'polypeptide(L)'
;MARTDPHIRAVILALRSRIGGKTAEEVAVGLGLSKRTVDDVLLRAKRQGFDPTASTFTLRPEYINDAPRSGRPKKLTEAAVDTVV
;
A
#
# COMPACT_ATOMS: atom_id res chain seq x y z
N MET A 1 -4.52 -12.33 -7.40
CA MET A 1 -4.52 -10.87 -7.61
C MET A 1 -3.33 -10.51 -8.48
N ALA A 2 -3.55 -9.72 -9.53
CA ALA A 2 -2.46 -9.17 -10.33
C ALA A 2 -1.48 -8.39 -9.43
N ARG A 3 -0.20 -8.39 -9.78
CA ARG A 3 0.84 -7.68 -9.04
C ARG A 3 0.61 -6.18 -9.19
N THR A 4 -0.18 -5.57 -8.31
CA THR A 4 -0.29 -4.10 -8.24
C THR A 4 1.08 -3.53 -7.89
N ASP A 5 1.52 -2.56 -8.68
CA ASP A 5 2.79 -1.88 -8.51
C ASP A 5 2.92 -1.28 -7.09
N PRO A 6 4.07 -1.44 -6.40
CA PRO A 6 4.28 -0.89 -5.07
C PRO A 6 4.05 0.63 -5.00
N HIS A 7 4.45 1.39 -6.04
CA HIS A 7 4.24 2.83 -6.10
C HIS A 7 2.75 3.18 -6.13
N ILE A 8 1.95 2.41 -6.90
CA ILE A 8 0.50 2.60 -6.95
C ILE A 8 -0.15 2.33 -5.59
N ARG A 9 0.34 1.32 -4.85
CA ARG A 9 -0.15 1.07 -3.49
C ARG A 9 0.18 2.23 -2.55
N ALA A 10 1.40 2.75 -2.61
CA ALA A 10 1.80 3.90 -1.81
C ALA A 10 0.91 5.13 -2.09
N VAL A 11 0.63 5.41 -3.36
CA VAL A 11 -0.28 6.49 -3.77
C VAL A 11 -1.70 6.26 -3.26
N ILE A 12 -2.24 5.05 -3.37
CA ILE A 12 -3.57 4.71 -2.83
C ILE A 12 -3.63 4.99 -1.33
N LEU A 13 -2.63 4.53 -0.57
CA LEU A 13 -2.58 4.73 0.88
C LEU A 13 -2.43 6.20 1.26
N ALA A 14 -1.62 6.97 0.52
CA ALA A 14 -1.47 8.40 0.72
C ALA A 14 -2.77 9.16 0.46
N LEU A 15 -3.44 8.90 -0.66
CA LEU A 15 -4.69 9.56 -1.02
C LEU A 15 -5.83 9.20 -0.07
N ARG A 16 -5.83 7.97 0.48
CA ARG A 16 -6.84 7.53 1.46
C ARG A 16 -6.53 7.88 2.90
N SER A 17 -5.31 8.35 3.18
CA SER A 17 -4.95 8.86 4.50
C SER A 17 -5.71 10.15 4.80
N ARG A 18 -5.68 10.57 6.06
CA ARG A 18 -6.16 11.88 6.49
C ARG A 18 -5.63 13.05 5.66
N ILE A 19 -4.39 12.96 5.13
CA ILE A 19 -3.79 14.03 4.31
C ILE A 19 -4.50 14.13 2.96
N GLY A 20 -4.74 12.99 2.30
CA GLY A 20 -5.40 12.96 1.00
C GLY A 20 -6.90 13.19 1.10
N GLY A 21 -7.54 12.67 2.14
CA GLY A 21 -8.97 12.86 2.42
C GLY A 21 -9.92 12.30 1.36
N LYS A 22 -9.42 11.59 0.34
CA LYS A 22 -10.21 11.11 -0.80
C LYS A 22 -10.97 9.85 -0.45
N THR A 23 -12.13 9.63 -1.09
CA THR A 23 -12.88 8.38 -0.99
C THR A 23 -12.24 7.27 -1.84
N ALA A 24 -12.68 6.02 -1.64
CA ALA A 24 -12.16 4.91 -2.44
C ALA A 24 -12.63 5.02 -3.90
N GLU A 25 -13.85 5.52 -4.15
CA GLU A 25 -14.30 5.82 -5.52
C GLU A 25 -13.44 6.90 -6.18
N GLU A 26 -13.18 8.02 -5.49
CA GLU A 26 -12.38 9.12 -6.06
C GLU A 26 -10.96 8.65 -6.43
N VAL A 27 -10.34 7.86 -5.56
CA VAL A 27 -9.02 7.27 -5.83
C VAL A 27 -9.08 6.29 -7.01
N ALA A 28 -10.11 5.46 -7.09
CA ALA A 28 -10.29 4.52 -8.18
C ALA A 28 -10.45 5.24 -9.53
N VAL A 29 -11.29 6.28 -9.59
CA VAL A 29 -11.49 7.11 -10.77
C VAL A 29 -10.20 7.85 -11.15
N GLY A 30 -9.54 8.49 -10.17
CA GLY A 30 -8.32 9.27 -10.40
C GLY A 30 -7.13 8.45 -10.89
N LEU A 31 -7.04 7.17 -10.48
CA LEU A 31 -5.97 6.27 -10.88
C LEU A 31 -6.35 5.34 -12.04
N GLY A 32 -7.58 5.41 -12.56
CA GLY A 32 -8.08 4.50 -13.60
C GLY A 32 -8.11 3.03 -13.14
N LEU A 33 -8.32 2.79 -11.84
CA LEU A 33 -8.34 1.47 -11.24
C LEU A 33 -9.77 1.04 -10.88
N SER A 34 -9.98 -0.26 -10.71
CA SER A 34 -11.23 -0.73 -10.12
C SER A 34 -11.28 -0.37 -8.62
N LYS A 35 -12.47 0.03 -8.13
CA LYS A 35 -12.70 0.24 -6.70
C LYS A 35 -12.29 -0.97 -5.86
N ARG A 36 -12.53 -2.18 -6.38
CA ARG A 36 -12.11 -3.44 -5.75
C ARG A 36 -10.60 -3.49 -5.52
N THR A 37 -9.79 -3.07 -6.48
CA THR A 37 -8.32 -3.01 -6.34
C THR A 37 -7.91 -2.05 -5.22
N VAL A 38 -8.56 -0.88 -5.12
CA VAL A 38 -8.31 0.09 -4.05
C VAL A 38 -8.68 -0.49 -2.68
N ASP A 39 -9.87 -1.09 -2.57
CA ASP A 39 -10.36 -1.71 -1.34
C ASP A 39 -9.48 -2.88 -0.89
N ASP A 40 -9.00 -3.72 -1.82
CA ASP A 40 -8.10 -4.84 -1.54
C ASP A 40 -6.74 -4.38 -0.97
N VAL A 41 -6.18 -3.30 -1.55
CA VAL A 41 -4.95 -2.69 -1.06
C VAL A 41 -5.15 -2.11 0.34
N LEU A 42 -6.25 -1.40 0.57
CA LEU A 42 -6.56 -0.82 1.87
C LEU A 42 -6.79 -1.88 2.94
N LEU A 43 -7.53 -2.94 2.62
CA LEU A 43 -7.77 -4.07 3.53
C LEU A 43 -6.46 -4.73 3.94
N ARG A 44 -5.55 -4.92 2.97
CA ARG A 44 -4.25 -5.51 3.23
C ARG A 44 -3.38 -4.63 4.11
N ALA A 45 -3.28 -3.33 3.82
CA ALA A 45 -2.51 -2.42 4.64
C ALA A 45 -3.06 -2.35 6.08
N LYS A 46 -4.39 -2.32 6.24
CA LYS A 46 -5.05 -2.38 7.56
C LYS A 46 -4.69 -3.64 8.34
N ARG A 47 -4.64 -4.81 7.68
CA ARG A 47 -4.18 -6.07 8.30
C ARG A 47 -2.73 -6.02 8.78
N GLN A 48 -1.92 -5.15 8.19
CA GLN A 48 -0.53 -4.93 8.58
C GLN A 48 -0.39 -3.78 9.61
N GLY A 49 -1.49 -3.18 10.05
CA GLY A 49 -1.51 -2.13 11.07
C GLY A 49 -1.54 -0.70 10.52
N PHE A 50 -1.81 -0.51 9.22
CA PHE A 50 -2.03 0.83 8.67
C PHE A 50 -3.34 1.43 9.20
N ASP A 51 -3.25 2.61 9.82
CA ASP A 51 -4.40 3.40 10.24
C ASP A 51 -4.53 4.67 9.38
N PRO A 52 -5.56 4.78 8.51
CA PRO A 52 -5.78 5.97 7.69
C PRO A 52 -6.20 7.22 8.49
N THR A 53 -6.66 7.04 9.73
CA THR A 53 -7.17 8.10 10.61
C THR A 53 -6.12 8.63 11.59
N ALA A 54 -4.94 8.02 11.63
CA ALA A 54 -3.84 8.42 12.49
C ALA A 54 -3.47 9.91 12.28
N SER A 55 -3.05 10.56 13.38
CA SER A 55 -2.62 11.97 13.37
C SER A 55 -1.34 12.18 12.54
N THR A 56 -0.46 11.19 12.53
CA THR A 56 0.77 11.15 11.75
C THR A 56 0.63 10.15 10.63
N PHE A 57 0.86 10.60 9.39
CA PHE A 57 0.87 9.72 8.23
C PHE A 57 2.27 9.11 8.09
N THR A 58 2.36 7.78 8.18
CA THR A 58 3.61 7.04 7.96
C THR A 58 3.35 5.92 6.96
N LEU A 59 4.10 5.91 5.86
CA LEU A 59 4.15 4.79 4.93
C LEU A 59 5.33 3.91 5.28
N ARG A 60 5.04 2.71 5.77
CA ARG A 60 6.07 1.71 6.03
C ARG A 60 6.19 0.71 4.88
N PRO A 61 7.38 0.14 4.62
CA PRO A 61 7.58 -0.82 3.54
C PRO A 61 6.65 -2.02 3.61
N GLU A 62 6.20 -2.42 4.81
CA GLU A 62 5.32 -3.58 4.99
C GLU A 62 3.95 -3.38 4.31
N TYR A 63 3.45 -2.14 4.27
CA TYR A 63 2.16 -1.80 3.66
C TYR A 63 2.21 -1.86 2.12
N ILE A 64 3.40 -1.66 1.57
CA ILE A 64 3.62 -1.50 0.13
C ILE A 64 4.10 -2.82 -0.49
N ASN A 65 5.08 -3.45 0.15
CA ASN A 65 5.79 -4.60 -0.40
C ASN A 65 5.02 -5.91 -0.20
N ASP A 66 5.08 -6.79 -1.20
CA ASP A 66 4.59 -8.15 -1.08
C ASP A 66 5.29 -8.90 0.05
N ALA A 67 4.49 -9.47 0.97
CA ALA A 67 5.02 -10.38 1.96
C ALA A 67 5.77 -11.53 1.25
N PRO A 68 6.86 -12.04 1.85
CA PRO A 68 7.59 -13.17 1.28
C PRO A 68 6.59 -14.30 0.98
N ARG A 69 6.52 -14.74 -0.28
CA ARG A 69 5.66 -15.87 -0.66
C ARG A 69 6.18 -17.09 0.08
N SER A 70 5.42 -17.60 1.05
CA SER A 70 5.73 -18.84 1.73
C SER A 70 5.73 -19.98 0.70
N GLY A 71 6.86 -20.68 0.56
CA GLY A 71 6.93 -21.86 -0.31
C GLY A 71 8.32 -22.17 -0.87
N ARG A 72 9.18 -21.15 -1.08
CA ARG A 72 10.59 -21.39 -1.46
C ARG A 72 11.51 -20.43 -0.71
N PRO A 73 12.47 -20.92 0.08
CA PRO A 73 13.50 -20.07 0.69
C PRO A 73 14.24 -19.31 -0.42
N LYS A 74 14.22 -17.98 -0.35
CA LYS A 74 15.07 -17.15 -1.19
C LYS A 74 16.38 -16.91 -0.45
N LYS A 75 17.50 -17.16 -1.11
CA LYS A 75 18.83 -16.72 -0.69
C LYS A 75 18.72 -15.20 -0.44
N LEU A 76 18.94 -14.74 0.79
CA LEU A 76 18.94 -13.32 1.11
C LEU A 76 20.07 -12.64 0.33
N THR A 77 19.73 -11.64 -0.48
CA THR A 77 20.64 -10.56 -0.85
C THR A 77 20.09 -9.31 -0.20
N GLU A 78 20.86 -8.75 0.73
CA GLU A 78 20.63 -7.45 1.35
C GLU A 78 20.63 -6.37 0.27
N ALA A 79 19.48 -5.75 -0.01
CA ALA A 79 19.46 -4.52 -0.78
C ALA A 79 18.17 -3.74 -0.52
N ALA A 80 18.37 -2.45 -0.23
CA ALA A 80 17.42 -1.35 -0.18
C ALA A 80 16.47 -1.30 1.04
N VAL A 81 17.03 -0.81 2.15
CA VAL A 81 16.28 0.02 3.09
C VAL A 81 16.01 1.35 2.38
N ASP A 82 14.94 1.42 1.61
CA ASP A 82 14.53 2.66 0.92
C ASP A 82 13.66 3.46 1.90
N THR A 83 14.34 4.19 2.79
CA THR A 83 13.70 5.23 3.61
C THR A 83 13.50 6.44 2.72
N VAL A 84 12.28 6.63 2.22
CA VAL A 84 11.88 7.90 1.62
C VAL A 84 11.67 8.89 2.78
N VAL A 85 12.58 9.86 2.90
CA VAL A 85 12.50 11.03 3.80
C VAL A 85 11.72 12.14 3.09
#